data_AF-A0A4Y9QBM0-F1
#
_entry.id   AF-A0A4Y9QBM0-F1
#
_cell.length_a   1.000
_cell.length_b   1.000
_cell.length_c   1.000
_cell.angle_alpha   90.00
_cell.angle_beta   90.00
_cell.angle_gamma   90.00
#
_symmetry.space_group_name_H-M   'P 1'
#
loop_
_entity.id
_entity.type
_entity.pdbx_description
1 polymer ?
#
loop_
_entity_poly.entity_id
_entity_poly.type
_entity_poly.pdbx_seq_one_letter_code
_entity_poly.pdbx_strand_id
1 'polypeptide(L)'
;MPLGASSEVAEVAERLQFTVGAGPCMTAQETRQPVFAVEEDLRRRWPVFTELLVGATPFRAVVALPLQPALAGAGAIDLYFRDSADVLDLDVFEALAVGELVTSLLSEAAVWSEWSPAQGPEWLQGPAPQRRAAVWEAMGKLSVDLEVSAAEALTLLRAHAYGAGLTVDDVAGELLAGHLRAADLQTPT
;
A
#
# COMPACT_ATOMS: atom_id res chain seq x y z
N MET A 1 -2.50 -2.14 -2.21
CA MET A 1 -2.40 -0.72 -2.62
C MET A 1 -2.94 0.12 -1.48
N PRO A 2 -2.22 1.16 -1.00
CA PRO A 2 -2.66 1.97 0.14
C PRO A 2 -3.97 2.68 -0.16
N LEU A 3 -4.91 2.77 0.78
CA LEU A 3 -6.21 3.45 0.58
C LEU A 3 -6.25 4.87 1.18
N GLY A 4 -5.38 5.16 2.13
CA GLY A 4 -5.29 6.44 2.81
C GLY A 4 -4.18 6.42 3.85
N ALA A 5 -3.88 7.59 4.41
CA ALA A 5 -2.89 7.74 5.47
C ALA A 5 -3.29 8.92 6.37
N SER A 6 -2.84 8.89 7.62
CA SER A 6 -3.10 9.96 8.60
C SER A 6 -2.17 11.17 8.44
N SER A 7 -1.06 11.02 7.71
CA SER A 7 -0.08 12.08 7.45
C SER A 7 0.70 11.81 6.17
N GLU A 8 1.36 12.83 5.62
CA GLU A 8 2.23 12.69 4.43
C GLU A 8 3.38 11.69 4.66
N VAL A 9 3.95 11.67 5.87
CA VAL A 9 5.04 10.76 6.21
C VAL A 9 4.56 9.30 6.30
N ALA A 10 3.35 9.08 6.84
CA ALA A 10 2.72 7.76 6.82
C ALA A 10 2.38 7.32 5.40
N GLU A 11 1.95 8.24 4.54
CA GLU A 11 1.70 7.95 3.13
C GLU A 11 2.99 7.49 2.40
N VAL A 12 4.13 8.14 2.68
CA VAL A 12 5.42 7.70 2.14
C VAL A 12 5.73 6.28 2.59
N ALA A 13 5.58 5.96 3.87
CA ALA A 13 5.83 4.62 4.40
C ALA A 13 4.97 3.53 3.73
N GLU A 14 3.67 3.79 3.59
CA GLU A 14 2.72 2.90 2.91
C GLU A 14 3.08 2.67 1.44
N ARG A 15 3.50 3.72 0.74
CA ARG A 15 3.93 3.62 -0.67
C ARG A 15 5.19 2.80 -0.83
N LEU A 16 6.15 2.92 0.08
CA LEU A 16 7.36 2.09 0.07
C LEU A 16 7.01 0.62 0.26
N GLN A 17 6.15 0.30 1.22
CA GLN A 17 5.72 -1.07 1.47
C GLN A 17 4.99 -1.66 0.26
N PHE A 18 4.10 -0.88 -0.37
CA PHE A 18 3.40 -1.28 -1.58
C PHE A 18 4.34 -1.48 -2.77
N THR A 19 5.34 -0.60 -2.93
CA THR A 19 6.34 -0.65 -4.01
C THR A 19 7.24 -1.88 -3.88
N VAL A 20 7.74 -2.15 -2.68
CA VAL A 20 8.52 -3.37 -2.41
C VAL A 20 7.65 -4.61 -2.60
N GLY A 21 6.35 -4.51 -2.28
CA GLY A 21 5.47 -5.67 -2.31
C GLY A 21 5.86 -6.71 -1.27
N ALA A 22 6.40 -6.25 -0.13
CA ALA A 22 6.65 -7.05 1.05
C ALA A 22 6.70 -6.14 2.28
N GLY A 23 6.15 -6.60 3.40
CA GLY A 23 6.16 -5.87 4.66
C GLY A 23 5.10 -6.36 5.64
N PRO A 24 5.06 -5.76 6.85
CA PRO A 24 4.11 -6.12 7.91
C PRO A 24 2.64 -6.15 7.46
N CYS A 25 2.19 -5.16 6.69
CA CYS A 25 0.84 -5.04 6.16
C CYS A 25 0.44 -6.24 5.31
N MET A 26 1.33 -6.67 4.40
CA MET A 26 1.04 -7.81 3.53
C MET A 26 0.98 -9.11 4.33
N THR A 27 1.90 -9.31 5.28
CA THR A 27 1.87 -10.46 6.18
C THR A 27 0.61 -10.46 7.06
N ALA A 28 0.17 -9.30 7.57
CA ALA A 28 -1.05 -9.18 8.34
C ALA A 28 -2.29 -9.54 7.50
N GLN A 29 -2.34 -9.08 6.24
CA GLN A 29 -3.40 -9.43 5.30
C GLN A 29 -3.44 -10.93 4.99
N GLU A 30 -2.28 -11.54 4.70
CA GLU A 30 -2.16 -12.96 4.35
C GLU A 30 -2.52 -13.88 5.53
N THR A 31 -1.99 -13.59 6.72
CA THR A 31 -2.16 -14.41 7.92
C THR A 31 -3.47 -14.14 8.65
N ARG A 32 -4.09 -12.96 8.40
CA ARG A 32 -5.21 -12.42 9.16
C ARG A 32 -4.90 -12.33 10.66
N GLN A 33 -3.66 -11.99 11.00
CA GLN A 33 -3.20 -11.80 12.37
C GLN A 33 -2.48 -10.45 12.52
N PRO A 34 -2.58 -9.79 13.69
CA PRO A 34 -1.75 -8.64 14.01
C PRO A 34 -0.26 -8.96 13.87
N VAL A 35 0.49 -8.07 13.22
CA VAL A 35 1.94 -8.19 13.05
C VAL A 35 2.61 -7.03 13.76
N PHE A 36 3.36 -7.34 14.80
CA PHE A 36 4.24 -6.40 15.50
C PHE A 36 5.64 -6.54 14.93
N ALA A 37 6.26 -5.41 14.62
CA ALA A 37 7.60 -5.38 14.06
C ALA A 37 8.36 -4.16 14.57
N VAL A 38 9.19 -4.37 15.59
CA VAL A 38 10.23 -3.41 15.98
C VAL A 38 11.36 -3.41 14.95
N GLU A 39 12.29 -2.45 15.03
CA GLU A 39 13.32 -2.26 14.00
C GLU A 39 14.12 -3.54 13.70
N GLU A 40 14.50 -4.30 14.74
CA GLU A 40 15.22 -5.57 14.57
C GLU A 40 14.41 -6.60 13.77
N ASP A 41 13.11 -6.72 14.04
CA ASP A 41 12.21 -7.60 13.30
C ASP A 41 12.00 -7.15 11.87
N LEU A 42 11.90 -5.83 11.64
CA LEU A 42 11.80 -5.23 10.32
C LEU A 42 13.04 -5.60 9.50
N ARG A 43 14.24 -5.33 10.03
CA ARG A 43 15.52 -5.64 9.37
C ARG A 43 15.67 -7.13 9.05
N ARG A 44 15.21 -8.00 9.96
CA ARG A 44 15.31 -9.46 9.80
C ARG A 44 14.33 -10.04 8.78
N ARG A 45 13.08 -9.58 8.78
CA ARG A 45 12.00 -10.18 7.96
C ARG A 45 11.78 -9.46 6.63
N TRP A 46 11.99 -8.15 6.59
CA TRP A 46 11.77 -7.32 5.40
C TRP A 46 12.93 -6.31 5.22
N PRO A 47 14.17 -6.79 5.00
CA PRO A 47 15.35 -5.92 4.95
C PRO A 47 15.23 -4.82 3.90
N VAL A 48 14.73 -5.16 2.70
CA VAL A 48 14.57 -4.19 1.60
C VAL A 48 13.58 -3.07 1.96
N PHE A 49 12.41 -3.43 2.51
CA PHE A 49 11.44 -2.45 2.99
C PHE A 49 12.02 -1.59 4.11
N THR A 50 12.79 -2.20 5.03
CA THR A 50 13.34 -1.50 6.20
C THR A 50 14.36 -0.44 5.81
N GLU A 51 15.26 -0.75 4.88
CA GLU A 51 16.25 0.22 4.38
C GLU A 51 15.56 1.45 3.76
N LEU A 52 14.52 1.23 2.95
CA LEU A 52 13.74 2.31 2.36
C LEU A 52 12.96 3.10 3.43
N LEU A 53 12.30 2.42 4.36
CA LEU A 53 11.50 3.03 5.43
C LEU A 53 12.36 3.94 6.31
N VAL A 54 13.52 3.45 6.76
CA VAL A 54 14.43 4.19 7.65
C VAL A 54 15.12 5.34 6.91
N GLY A 55 15.41 5.18 5.61
CA GLY A 55 16.03 6.21 4.78
C GLY A 55 15.10 7.37 4.42
N ALA A 56 13.81 7.11 4.26
CA ALA A 56 12.82 8.11 3.82
C ALA A 56 11.94 8.65 4.94
N THR A 57 11.90 8.01 6.12
CA THR A 57 10.96 8.35 7.20
C THR A 57 11.61 8.26 8.59
N PRO A 58 11.03 8.91 9.62
CA PRO A 58 11.49 8.78 11.01
C PRO A 58 10.99 7.49 11.67
N PHE A 59 10.27 6.62 10.98
CA PHE A 59 9.67 5.43 11.60
C PHE A 59 10.70 4.33 11.82
N ARG A 60 10.56 3.64 12.96
CA ARG A 60 11.46 2.57 13.43
C ARG A 60 10.70 1.31 13.81
N ALA A 61 9.38 1.36 13.92
CA ALA A 61 8.55 0.17 14.12
C ALA A 61 7.19 0.31 13.44
N VAL A 62 6.56 -0.84 13.20
CA VAL A 62 5.23 -0.95 12.59
C VAL A 62 4.41 -1.99 13.35
N VAL A 63 3.16 -1.65 13.64
CA VAL A 63 2.13 -2.63 14.01
C VAL A 63 1.08 -2.64 12.91
N ALA A 64 0.98 -3.76 12.18
CA ALA A 64 -0.01 -3.95 11.14
C ALA A 64 -1.19 -4.78 11.67
N LEU A 65 -2.40 -4.25 11.52
CA LEU A 65 -3.64 -4.83 12.02
C LEU A 65 -4.52 -5.23 10.83
N PRO A 66 -4.90 -6.52 10.69
CA PRO A 66 -5.79 -6.92 9.61
C PRO A 66 -7.18 -6.33 9.81
N LEU A 67 -7.75 -5.80 8.74
CA LEU A 67 -9.17 -5.48 8.67
C LEU A 67 -9.96 -6.77 8.42
N GLN A 68 -11.16 -6.87 8.99
CA GLN A 68 -11.97 -8.07 8.76
C GLN A 68 -12.40 -8.15 7.30
N PRO A 69 -12.57 -9.37 6.74
CA PRO A 69 -13.05 -9.53 5.38
C PRO A 69 -14.39 -8.81 5.19
N ALA A 70 -14.38 -7.78 4.36
CA ALA A 70 -15.56 -7.02 3.97
C ALA A 70 -15.89 -7.29 2.50
N LEU A 71 -17.04 -6.79 2.04
CA LEU A 71 -17.41 -6.81 0.61
C LEU A 71 -16.35 -6.13 -0.27
N ALA A 72 -15.58 -5.20 0.28
CA ALA A 72 -14.50 -4.48 -0.39
C ALA A 72 -13.16 -5.26 -0.46
N GLY A 73 -13.09 -6.46 0.13
CA GLY A 73 -11.87 -7.29 0.17
C GLY A 73 -11.15 -7.26 1.52
N ALA A 74 -9.98 -7.91 1.56
CA ALA A 74 -9.08 -7.91 2.72
C ALA A 74 -8.18 -6.67 2.70
N GLY A 75 -7.96 -6.07 3.86
CA GLY A 75 -7.07 -4.93 4.04
C GLY A 75 -6.37 -4.98 5.39
N ALA A 76 -5.50 -4.02 5.66
CA ALA A 76 -4.89 -3.83 6.97
C ALA A 76 -4.67 -2.34 7.23
N ILE A 77 -4.54 -1.99 8.51
CA ILE A 77 -4.10 -0.67 8.97
C ILE A 77 -2.70 -0.82 9.55
N ASP A 78 -1.80 0.07 9.16
CA ASP A 78 -0.47 0.15 9.72
C ASP A 78 -0.37 1.32 10.69
N LEU A 79 0.13 1.02 11.89
CA LEU A 79 0.50 1.98 12.92
C LEU A 79 2.03 2.10 12.92
N TYR A 80 2.53 3.26 12.52
CA TYR A 80 3.97 3.53 12.47
C TYR A 80 4.45 4.28 13.71
N PHE A 81 5.57 3.83 14.26
CA PHE A 81 6.17 4.39 15.48
C PHE A 81 7.55 4.94 15.18
N ARG A 82 7.93 6.05 15.83
CA ARG A 82 9.25 6.68 15.69
C ARG A 82 10.29 6.03 16.60
N ASP A 83 9.87 5.55 17.77
CA ASP A 83 10.67 4.71 18.65
C ASP A 83 10.10 3.29 18.67
N SER A 84 10.96 2.27 18.66
CA SER A 84 10.53 0.88 18.79
C SER A 84 9.97 0.59 20.19
N ALA A 85 10.41 1.32 21.22
CA ALA A 85 9.93 1.15 22.58
C ALA A 85 8.44 1.47 22.73
N ASP A 86 7.94 2.46 21.97
CA ASP A 86 6.54 2.92 22.02
C ASP A 86 5.54 1.84 21.60
N VAL A 87 5.99 0.79 20.90
CA VAL A 87 5.13 -0.35 20.53
C VAL A 87 4.58 -1.06 21.77
N LEU A 88 5.32 -1.04 22.88
CA LEU A 88 4.92 -1.68 24.13
C LEU A 88 3.77 -0.94 24.83
N ASP A 89 3.61 0.34 24.54
CA ASP A 89 2.56 1.19 25.12
C ASP A 89 1.27 1.15 24.29
N LEU A 90 1.27 0.45 23.15
CA LEU A 90 0.07 0.28 22.32
C LEU A 90 -0.95 -0.62 23.03
N ASP A 91 -2.12 -0.07 23.33
CA ASP A 91 -3.29 -0.89 23.68
C ASP A 91 -3.80 -1.61 22.43
N VAL A 92 -3.45 -2.90 22.32
CA VAL A 92 -3.81 -3.73 21.18
C VAL A 92 -5.32 -3.93 21.06
N PHE A 93 -6.06 -3.96 22.18
CA PHE A 93 -7.51 -4.14 22.14
C PHE A 93 -8.20 -2.88 21.63
N GLU A 94 -7.74 -1.70 22.07
CA GLU A 94 -8.23 -0.44 21.53
C GLU A 94 -7.92 -0.32 20.03
N ALA A 95 -6.70 -0.65 19.62
CA ALA A 95 -6.31 -0.59 18.22
C ALA A 95 -7.11 -1.55 17.33
N LEU A 96 -7.41 -2.77 17.81
CA LEU A 96 -8.29 -3.71 17.13
C LEU A 96 -9.73 -3.19 17.05
N ALA A 97 -10.26 -2.59 18.12
CA ALA A 97 -11.59 -1.99 18.12
C ALA A 97 -11.70 -0.85 17.08
N VAL A 98 -10.67 -0.01 16.95
CA VAL A 98 -10.58 0.99 15.88
C VAL A 98 -10.58 0.32 14.50
N GLY A 99 -9.83 -0.77 14.32
CA GLY A 99 -9.83 -1.55 13.07
C GLY A 99 -11.21 -2.11 12.70
N GLU A 100 -11.98 -2.57 13.68
CA GLU A 100 -13.37 -3.02 13.47
C GLU A 100 -14.28 -1.87 13.04
N LEU A 101 -14.18 -0.70 13.68
CA LEU A 101 -14.93 0.49 13.29
C LEU A 101 -14.59 0.94 11.86
N VAL A 102 -13.30 0.96 11.51
CA VAL A 102 -12.86 1.28 10.14
C VAL A 102 -13.42 0.27 9.14
N THR A 103 -13.37 -1.03 9.46
CA THR A 103 -13.95 -2.07 8.61
C THR A 103 -15.44 -1.86 8.39
N SER A 104 -16.18 -1.54 9.45
CA SER A 104 -17.63 -1.29 9.37
C SER A 104 -17.94 -0.09 8.48
N LEU A 105 -17.23 1.03 8.67
CA LEU A 105 -17.44 2.25 7.88
C LEU A 105 -17.08 2.04 6.40
N LEU A 106 -15.98 1.35 6.10
CA LEU A 106 -15.60 1.02 4.73
C LEU A 106 -16.61 0.07 4.06
N SER A 107 -17.15 -0.89 4.82
CA SER A 107 -18.19 -1.81 4.33
C SER A 107 -19.49 -1.08 4.01
N GLU A 108 -19.90 -0.17 4.89
CA GLU A 108 -21.09 0.66 4.67
C GLU A 108 -20.90 1.54 3.43
N ALA A 109 -19.76 2.21 3.30
CA ALA A 109 -19.43 2.98 2.11
C ALA A 109 -19.44 2.10 0.85
N ALA A 110 -18.85 0.90 0.86
CA ALA A 110 -18.81 0.04 -0.32
C ALA A 110 -20.21 -0.40 -0.80
N VAL A 111 -21.19 -0.53 0.10
CA VAL A 111 -22.54 -0.99 -0.23
C VAL A 111 -23.49 0.16 -0.56
N TRP A 112 -23.42 1.24 0.20
CA TRP A 112 -24.44 2.29 0.22
C TRP A 112 -23.99 3.60 -0.43
N SER A 113 -22.75 3.70 -0.91
CA SER A 113 -22.32 4.89 -1.66
C SER A 113 -22.97 4.92 -3.03
N GLU A 114 -23.84 5.89 -3.27
CA GLU A 114 -24.31 6.27 -4.61
C GLU A 114 -23.29 7.15 -5.36
N TRP A 115 -22.08 7.30 -4.82
CA TRP A 115 -21.08 8.21 -5.34
C TRP A 115 -20.56 7.74 -6.70
N SER A 116 -20.76 8.58 -7.72
CA SER A 116 -19.93 8.45 -8.91
C SER A 116 -18.48 8.81 -8.55
N PRO A 117 -17.48 8.24 -9.25
CA PRO A 117 -16.08 8.61 -9.05
C PRO A 117 -15.80 10.11 -9.17
N ALA A 118 -16.68 10.90 -9.78
CA ALA A 118 -16.57 12.35 -9.93
C ALA A 118 -17.33 13.16 -8.87
N GLN A 119 -18.21 12.53 -8.08
CA GLN A 119 -19.09 13.20 -7.10
C GLN A 119 -18.95 12.63 -5.69
N GLY A 120 -17.94 11.79 -5.46
CA GLY A 120 -17.60 11.30 -4.13
C GLY A 120 -17.00 12.39 -3.22
N PRO A 121 -16.96 12.14 -1.90
CA PRO A 121 -16.35 13.02 -0.91
C PRO A 121 -14.89 13.36 -1.23
N GLU A 122 -14.41 14.45 -0.63
CA GLU A 122 -13.06 15.01 -0.89
C GLU A 122 -11.93 13.98 -0.72
N TRP A 123 -12.05 13.05 0.23
CA TRP A 123 -11.06 11.99 0.44
C TRP A 123 -11.00 10.96 -0.72
N LEU A 124 -12.00 10.92 -1.62
CA LEU A 124 -11.97 10.19 -2.90
C LEU A 124 -11.44 11.04 -4.07
N GLN A 125 -11.36 12.35 -3.90
CA GLN A 125 -10.84 13.30 -4.89
C GLN A 125 -9.46 13.86 -4.51
N GLY A 126 -8.84 13.33 -3.45
CA GLY A 126 -7.51 13.74 -3.02
C GLY A 126 -6.39 12.99 -3.75
N PRO A 127 -5.12 13.46 -3.64
CA PRO A 127 -3.97 12.95 -4.37
C PRO A 127 -3.75 11.43 -4.26
N ALA A 128 -4.12 10.83 -3.13
CA ALA A 128 -4.01 9.39 -2.90
C ALA A 128 -4.94 8.59 -3.84
N PRO A 129 -6.27 8.82 -3.87
CA PRO A 129 -7.17 8.23 -4.87
C PRO A 129 -6.74 8.37 -6.33
N GLN A 130 -6.23 9.53 -6.76
CA GLN A 130 -5.80 9.68 -8.16
C GLN A 130 -4.58 8.82 -8.48
N ARG A 131 -3.60 8.77 -7.58
CA ARG A 131 -2.43 7.89 -7.71
C ARG A 131 -2.85 6.42 -7.82
N ARG A 132 -3.82 6.00 -7.00
CA ARG A 132 -4.40 4.65 -7.09
C ARG A 132 -5.05 4.41 -8.45
N ALA A 133 -5.91 5.31 -8.91
CA ALA A 133 -6.56 5.19 -10.21
C ALA A 133 -5.53 5.05 -11.33
N ALA A 134 -4.45 5.83 -11.30
CA ALA A 134 -3.35 5.73 -12.26
C ALA A 134 -2.65 4.36 -12.23
N VAL A 135 -2.38 3.79 -11.04
CA VAL A 135 -1.80 2.44 -10.93
C VAL A 135 -2.73 1.38 -11.51
N TRP A 136 -4.04 1.46 -11.24
CA TRP A 136 -5.02 0.51 -11.81
C TRP A 136 -5.13 0.63 -13.32
N GLU A 137 -5.14 1.86 -13.84
CA GLU A 137 -5.16 2.13 -15.27
C GLU A 137 -3.89 1.62 -15.96
N ALA A 138 -2.71 1.88 -15.36
CA ALA A 138 -1.43 1.36 -15.82
C ALA A 138 -1.41 -0.18 -15.84
N MET A 139 -1.91 -0.83 -14.79
CA MET A 139 -2.05 -2.29 -14.73
C MET A 139 -2.97 -2.81 -15.84
N GLY A 140 -4.11 -2.16 -16.08
CA GLY A 140 -5.04 -2.50 -17.16
C GLY A 140 -4.38 -2.37 -18.52
N LYS A 141 -3.67 -1.26 -18.77
CA LYS A 141 -2.91 -1.02 -19.99
C LYS A 141 -1.85 -2.11 -20.22
N LEU A 142 -1.06 -2.45 -19.21
CA LEU A 142 -0.05 -3.50 -19.32
C LEU A 142 -0.65 -4.88 -19.55
N SER A 143 -1.78 -5.18 -18.90
CA SER A 143 -2.46 -6.46 -19.07
C SER A 143 -2.92 -6.65 -20.51
N VAL A 144 -3.38 -5.58 -21.16
CA VAL A 144 -3.76 -5.59 -22.59
C VAL A 144 -2.53 -5.62 -23.49
N ASP A 145 -1.56 -4.73 -23.27
CA ASP A 145 -0.41 -4.56 -24.17
C ASP A 145 0.55 -5.76 -24.15
N LEU A 146 0.68 -6.45 -23.01
CA LEU A 146 1.61 -7.57 -22.81
C LEU A 146 0.91 -8.92 -22.67
N GLU A 147 -0.42 -8.97 -22.73
CA GLU A 147 -1.23 -10.18 -22.51
C GLU A 147 -0.92 -10.91 -21.19
N VAL A 148 -0.67 -10.15 -20.12
CA VAL A 148 -0.37 -10.67 -18.77
C VAL A 148 -1.53 -10.47 -17.81
N SER A 149 -1.54 -11.23 -16.71
CA SER A 149 -2.49 -11.01 -15.63
C SER A 149 -2.24 -9.68 -14.91
N ALA A 150 -3.27 -9.14 -14.23
CA ALA A 150 -3.12 -7.92 -13.42
C ALA A 150 -2.05 -8.08 -12.32
N ALA A 151 -1.89 -9.28 -11.76
CA ALA A 151 -0.87 -9.58 -10.75
C ALA A 151 0.55 -9.52 -11.34
N GLU A 152 0.73 -10.05 -12.55
CA GLU A 152 1.99 -9.94 -13.29
C GLU A 152 2.28 -8.49 -13.70
N ALA A 153 1.28 -7.76 -14.20
CA ALA A 153 1.42 -6.34 -14.51
C ALA A 153 1.89 -5.52 -13.30
N LEU A 154 1.30 -5.75 -12.11
CA LEU A 154 1.74 -5.11 -10.88
C LEU A 154 3.17 -5.52 -10.50
N THR A 155 3.54 -6.78 -10.74
CA THR A 155 4.91 -7.27 -10.51
C THR A 155 5.92 -6.55 -11.40
N LEU A 156 5.60 -6.32 -12.68
CA LEU A 156 6.44 -5.57 -13.61
C LEU A 156 6.61 -4.11 -13.17
N LEU A 157 5.50 -3.45 -12.79
CA LEU A 157 5.55 -2.08 -12.26
C LEU A 157 6.46 -2.00 -11.02
N ARG A 158 6.32 -2.94 -10.07
CA ARG A 158 7.16 -3.00 -8.87
C ARG A 158 8.63 -3.25 -9.20
N ALA A 159 8.92 -4.18 -10.11
CA ALA A 159 10.29 -4.50 -10.51
C ALA A 159 10.99 -3.29 -11.12
N HIS A 160 10.32 -2.56 -12.02
CA HIS A 160 10.88 -1.35 -12.61
C HIS A 160 11.01 -0.21 -11.59
N ALA A 161 10.00 0.01 -10.75
CA ALA A 161 10.04 1.00 -9.69
C ALA A 161 11.25 0.77 -8.78
N TYR A 162 11.45 -0.48 -8.33
CA TYR A 162 12.60 -0.86 -7.51
C TYR A 162 13.94 -0.63 -8.21
N GLY A 163 14.08 -1.07 -9.46
CA GLY A 163 15.32 -0.90 -10.24
C GLY A 163 15.68 0.56 -10.53
N ALA A 164 14.67 1.43 -10.66
CA ALA A 164 14.84 2.85 -10.96
C ALA A 164 14.89 3.75 -9.70
N GLY A 165 14.70 3.19 -8.49
CA GLY A 165 14.56 3.98 -7.27
C GLY A 165 13.32 4.89 -7.28
N LEU A 166 12.29 4.49 -8.03
CA LEU A 166 11.01 5.18 -8.16
C LEU A 166 9.93 4.47 -7.35
N THR A 167 8.77 5.09 -7.19
CA THR A 167 7.57 4.41 -6.68
C THR A 167 6.76 3.79 -7.81
N VAL A 168 5.87 2.85 -7.47
CA VAL A 168 4.92 2.30 -8.44
C VAL A 168 4.02 3.41 -9.04
N ASP A 169 3.68 4.44 -8.26
CA ASP A 169 2.87 5.57 -8.74
C ASP A 169 3.63 6.38 -9.81
N ASP A 170 4.94 6.60 -9.62
CA ASP A 170 5.76 7.34 -10.58
C ASP A 170 5.87 6.56 -11.89
N VAL A 171 6.11 5.25 -11.81
CA VAL A 171 6.18 4.36 -13.00
C VAL A 171 4.85 4.31 -13.72
N ALA A 172 3.73 4.23 -13.00
CA ALA A 172 2.40 4.29 -13.59
C ALA A 172 2.17 5.63 -14.30
N GLY A 173 2.59 6.75 -13.70
CA GLY A 173 2.54 8.07 -14.31
C GLY A 173 3.32 8.17 -15.62
N GLU A 174 4.58 7.72 -15.64
CA GLU A 174 5.43 7.74 -16.85
C GLU A 174 4.86 6.84 -17.96
N LEU A 175 4.29 5.68 -17.60
CA LEU A 175 3.63 4.78 -18.55
C LEU A 175 2.39 5.42 -19.18
N LEU A 176 1.53 6.05 -18.37
CA LEU A 176 0.30 6.69 -18.84
C LEU A 176 0.58 7.99 -19.62
N ALA A 177 1.66 8.69 -19.29
CA ALA A 177 2.15 9.83 -20.06
C ALA A 177 2.81 9.41 -21.40
N GLY A 178 3.06 8.11 -21.60
CA GLY A 178 3.72 7.58 -22.80
C GLY A 178 5.23 7.80 -22.84
N HIS A 179 5.83 8.19 -21.72
CA HIS A 179 7.28 8.36 -21.57
C HIS A 179 7.99 7.02 -21.32
N LEU A 180 7.29 6.06 -20.71
CA LEU A 180 7.70 4.66 -20.57
C LEU A 180 6.79 3.79 -21.44
N ARG A 181 7.34 2.80 -22.17
CA ARG A 181 6.53 1.86 -22.96
C ARG A 181 6.36 0.55 -22.20
N ALA A 182 5.25 -0.15 -22.45
CA ALA A 182 5.00 -1.48 -21.87
C ALA A 182 6.15 -2.47 -22.11
N ALA A 183 6.76 -2.44 -23.29
CA ALA A 183 7.91 -3.28 -23.63
C ALA A 183 9.17 -2.98 -22.79
N ASP A 184 9.32 -1.75 -22.28
CA ASP A 184 10.47 -1.36 -21.46
C ASP A 184 10.37 -1.90 -20.01
N LEU A 185 9.19 -2.40 -19.63
CA LEU A 185 8.93 -3.05 -18.34
C LEU A 185 9.22 -4.55 -18.35
N GLN A 186 9.36 -5.17 -19.54
CA GLN A 186 9.81 -6.55 -19.64
C GLN A 186 11.33 -6.59 -19.42
N THR A 187 11.77 -7.20 -18.32
CA THR A 187 13.20 -7.42 -18.07
C THR A 187 13.80 -8.25 -19.22
N PRO A 188 14.99 -7.92 -19.76
CA PRO A 188 15.64 -8.80 -20.72
C PRO A 188 15.91 -10.15 -20.07
N THR A 189 15.49 -11.23 -20.71
CA THR A 189 15.73 -12.61 -20.30
C THR A 189 17.21 -12.97 -20.27
#